data_AF-A0A2P6MRJ5-F1
#
_entry.id   AF-A0A2P6MRJ5-F1
#
_cell.length_a   1.000
_cell.length_b   1.000
_cell.length_c   1.000
_cell.angle_alpha   90.00
_cell.angle_beta   90.00
_cell.angle_gamma   90.00
#
_symmetry.space_group_name_H-M   'P 1'
#
loop_
_entity.id
_entity.type
_entity.pdbx_description
1 polymer ?
#
loop_
_entity_poly.entity_id
_entity_poly.type
_entity_poly.pdbx_seq_one_letter_code
_entity_poly.pdbx_strand_id
1 'polypeptide(L)'
;MSLRSRRKSRELDVKEDDFEQKKRSHRNKEELQVIVVLPELPEEDVLIEVDEILRDTVTHLEATPLPEDEVIQMLPQEVWSLIFRRLNIYNGLQCLSGVCRSWASLVESDQSMWKDLSRQHLGELVDHMEWRPESWRSFFLKRKDQEMSPSCLIQETYRREPWKTLIAVILCQRTRGGEPVQKVVREFFKYYPTPTHMVEGDAEVMKVMIKTLGMQQNRIKAVKRCCEGFVTTEWEEAIELFGVGQLGHDSFRLVCKDRLDFTPGDPCLQNYKRWRLSTLPSQTQ
;
A
#
# COMPACT_ATOMS: atom_id res chain seq x y z
N MET A 1 12.99 -67.45 19.95
CA MET A 1 12.32 -66.15 20.24
C MET A 1 10.85 -66.25 19.86
N SER A 2 9.97 -66.18 20.87
CA SER A 2 8.58 -66.64 20.84
C SER A 2 7.66 -65.82 19.92
N LEU A 3 6.75 -66.50 19.22
CA LEU A 3 5.64 -65.94 18.43
C LEU A 3 4.81 -64.88 19.19
N ARG A 4 4.81 -64.92 20.53
CA ARG A 4 4.19 -63.89 21.38
C ARG A 4 4.85 -62.51 21.28
N SER A 5 6.18 -62.46 21.04
CA SER A 5 6.92 -61.20 20.93
C SER A 5 6.58 -60.45 19.64
N ARG A 6 6.40 -61.17 18.53
CA ARG A 6 6.01 -60.57 17.23
C ARG A 6 4.56 -60.08 17.22
N ARG A 7 3.65 -60.75 17.94
CA ARG A 7 2.26 -60.28 18.11
C ARG A 7 2.18 -58.99 18.93
N LYS A 8 2.96 -58.89 20.02
CA LYS A 8 3.01 -57.67 20.84
C LYS A 8 3.57 -56.46 20.09
N SER A 9 4.62 -56.64 19.29
CA SER A 9 5.16 -55.54 18.47
C SER A 9 4.17 -55.07 17.40
N ARG A 10 3.49 -55.99 16.70
CA ARG A 10 2.45 -55.62 15.73
C ARG A 10 1.22 -54.95 16.37
N GLU A 11 0.83 -55.34 17.58
CA GLU A 11 -0.27 -54.67 18.31
C GLU A 11 0.11 -53.29 18.84
N LEU A 12 1.40 -53.03 19.08
CA LEU A 12 1.90 -51.71 19.47
C LEU A 12 1.98 -50.78 18.25
N ASP A 13 2.50 -51.25 17.12
CA ASP A 13 2.58 -50.47 15.87
C ASP A 13 1.18 -50.06 15.36
N VAL A 14 0.19 -50.98 15.43
CA VAL A 14 -1.20 -50.68 15.03
C VAL A 14 -1.86 -49.67 15.97
N LYS A 15 -1.48 -49.64 17.26
CA LYS A 15 -2.00 -48.67 18.22
C LYS A 15 -1.38 -47.28 18.06
N GLU A 16 -0.10 -47.20 17.67
CA GLU A 16 0.55 -45.92 17.34
C GLU A 16 -0.04 -45.30 16.06
N ASP A 17 -0.27 -46.11 15.03
CA ASP A 17 -0.92 -45.63 13.80
C ASP A 17 -2.36 -45.14 14.06
N ASP A 18 -3.15 -45.87 14.84
CA ASP A 18 -4.53 -45.47 15.18
C ASP A 18 -4.57 -44.21 16.08
N PHE A 19 -3.53 -43.99 16.89
CA PHE A 19 -3.37 -42.79 17.71
C PHE A 19 -2.98 -41.58 16.85
N GLU A 20 -2.04 -41.72 15.91
CA GLU A 20 -1.66 -40.66 14.96
C GLU A 20 -2.79 -40.34 13.96
N GLN A 21 -3.58 -41.33 13.55
CA GLN A 21 -4.78 -41.11 12.72
C GLN A 21 -5.88 -40.37 13.49
N LYS A 22 -6.10 -40.70 14.78
CA LYS A 22 -7.00 -39.95 15.66
C LYS A 22 -6.50 -38.54 15.95
N LYS A 23 -5.18 -38.34 16.08
CA LYS A 23 -4.54 -37.03 16.28
C LYS A 23 -4.65 -36.15 15.04
N ARG A 24 -4.48 -36.71 13.84
CA ARG A 24 -4.76 -36.03 12.56
C ARG A 24 -6.26 -35.74 12.36
N SER A 25 -7.14 -36.64 12.79
CA SER A 25 -8.59 -36.43 12.74
C SER A 25 -9.09 -35.39 13.75
N HIS A 26 -8.50 -35.30 14.95
CA HIS A 26 -8.75 -34.23 15.91
C HIS A 26 -8.18 -32.89 15.42
N ARG A 27 -6.96 -32.88 14.85
CA ARG A 27 -6.35 -31.66 14.29
C ARG A 27 -7.13 -31.12 13.08
N ASN A 28 -7.70 -31.99 12.24
CA ASN A 28 -8.61 -31.60 11.16
C ASN A 28 -10.03 -31.21 11.61
N LYS A 29 -10.46 -31.57 12.84
CA LYS A 29 -11.76 -31.15 13.39
C LYS A 29 -11.70 -29.81 14.12
N GLU A 30 -10.52 -29.40 14.60
CA GLU A 30 -10.30 -28.06 15.16
C GLU A 30 -9.95 -27.01 14.09
N GLU A 31 -9.62 -27.41 12.86
CA GLU A 31 -9.26 -26.50 11.75
C GLU A 31 -10.44 -25.91 10.94
N LEU A 32 -11.70 -26.10 11.35
CA LEU A 32 -12.86 -25.60 10.59
C LEU A 32 -13.92 -24.99 11.52
N GLN A 33 -13.61 -23.83 12.08
CA GLN A 33 -14.53 -22.68 12.23
C GLN A 33 -13.80 -21.52 12.95
N VAL A 34 -12.71 -21.03 12.36
CA VAL A 34 -12.35 -19.63 12.63
C VAL A 34 -13.27 -18.80 11.74
N ILE A 35 -14.43 -18.43 12.27
CA ILE A 35 -15.20 -17.32 11.72
C ILE A 35 -14.34 -16.09 11.98
N VAL A 36 -13.55 -15.70 10.98
CA VAL A 36 -12.90 -14.40 10.95
C VAL A 36 -14.03 -13.38 10.83
N VAL A 37 -14.47 -12.86 11.97
CA VAL A 37 -15.31 -11.66 12.00
C VAL A 37 -14.39 -10.53 11.52
N LEU A 38 -14.42 -10.28 10.22
CA LEU A 38 -13.85 -9.08 9.64
C LEU A 38 -14.55 -7.90 10.33
N PRO A 39 -13.82 -6.87 10.80
CA PRO A 39 -14.49 -5.63 11.18
C PRO A 39 -15.29 -5.17 9.95
N GLU A 40 -16.59 -4.98 10.14
CA GLU A 40 -17.43 -4.41 9.09
C GLU A 40 -16.79 -3.09 8.67
N LEU A 41 -16.40 -3.02 7.40
CA LEU A 41 -15.99 -1.75 6.81
C LEU A 41 -17.14 -0.77 7.00
N PRO A 42 -16.86 0.54 7.15
CA PRO A 42 -17.91 1.53 6.93
C PRO A 42 -18.57 1.21 5.59
N GLU A 43 -19.90 1.20 5.55
CA GLU A 43 -20.64 0.96 4.31
C GLU A 43 -20.08 1.88 3.21
N GLU A 44 -20.13 1.43 1.95
CA GLU A 44 -19.58 2.17 0.80
C GLU A 44 -20.11 3.61 0.76
N ASP A 45 -21.33 3.81 1.26
CA ASP A 45 -22.01 5.09 1.47
C ASP A 45 -21.30 6.01 2.48
N VAL A 46 -20.68 5.48 3.53
CA VAL A 46 -19.93 6.26 4.55
C VAL A 46 -18.58 6.74 3.98
N LEU A 47 -17.92 5.95 3.14
CA LEU A 47 -16.69 6.37 2.46
C LEU A 47 -16.98 7.41 1.37
N ILE A 48 -18.13 7.29 0.68
CA ILE A 48 -18.62 8.29 -0.26
C ILE A 48 -18.99 9.58 0.48
N GLU A 49 -19.69 9.51 1.62
CA GLU A 49 -20.01 10.68 2.45
C GLU A 49 -18.75 11.39 2.94
N VAL A 50 -17.74 10.67 3.40
CA VAL A 50 -16.47 11.30 3.81
C VAL A 50 -15.79 11.94 2.61
N ASP A 51 -15.73 11.30 1.45
CA ASP A 51 -15.09 11.87 0.26
C ASP A 51 -15.88 13.08 -0.30
N GLU A 52 -17.21 13.06 -0.22
CA GLU A 52 -18.09 14.20 -0.54
C GLU A 52 -17.92 15.34 0.46
N ILE A 53 -17.94 15.06 1.77
CA ILE A 53 -17.71 16.08 2.81
C ILE A 53 -16.34 16.71 2.62
N LEU A 54 -15.32 15.93 2.28
CA LEU A 54 -13.97 16.43 2.05
C LEU A 54 -13.88 17.25 0.76
N ARG A 55 -14.55 16.81 -0.31
CA ARG A 55 -14.63 17.54 -1.57
C ARG A 55 -15.40 18.85 -1.39
N ASP A 56 -16.52 18.82 -0.68
CA ASP A 56 -17.30 19.99 -0.31
C ASP A 56 -16.52 20.93 0.61
N THR A 57 -15.76 20.40 1.57
CA THR A 57 -14.90 21.21 2.44
C THR A 57 -13.78 21.86 1.63
N VAL A 58 -13.15 21.15 0.70
CA VAL A 58 -12.12 21.71 -0.19
C VAL A 58 -12.72 22.75 -1.13
N THR A 59 -13.85 22.46 -1.78
CA THR A 59 -14.57 23.39 -2.66
C THR A 59 -15.07 24.61 -1.88
N HIS A 60 -15.50 24.44 -0.64
CA HIS A 60 -15.89 25.54 0.24
C HIS A 60 -14.67 26.37 0.67
N LEU A 61 -13.53 25.75 0.97
CA LEU A 61 -12.27 26.46 1.24
C LEU A 61 -11.73 27.20 -0.01
N GLU A 62 -11.99 26.69 -1.21
CA GLU A 62 -11.63 27.33 -2.48
C GLU A 62 -12.60 28.47 -2.87
N ALA A 63 -13.88 28.34 -2.52
CA ALA A 63 -14.94 29.31 -2.86
C ALA A 63 -15.14 30.40 -1.80
N THR A 64 -14.67 30.19 -0.57
CA THR A 64 -14.65 31.21 0.48
C THR A 64 -13.32 31.94 0.37
N PRO A 65 -13.28 33.27 0.32
CA PRO A 65 -12.04 33.98 0.53
C PRO A 65 -11.55 33.59 1.91
N LEU A 66 -10.49 32.79 1.96
CA LEU A 66 -9.79 32.46 3.18
C LEU A 66 -9.47 33.79 3.88
N PRO A 67 -9.62 33.88 5.22
CA PRO A 67 -9.24 35.08 5.93
C PRO A 67 -7.81 35.44 5.51
N GLU A 68 -7.56 36.73 5.26
CA GLU A 68 -6.32 37.27 4.69
C GLU A 68 -5.10 36.49 5.22
N ASP A 69 -4.14 36.18 4.35
CA ASP A 69 -2.98 35.30 4.59
C ASP A 69 -2.35 35.43 6.00
N GLU A 70 -2.43 36.61 6.64
CA GLU A 70 -2.03 36.85 8.03
C GLU A 70 -2.79 36.03 9.10
N VAL A 71 -4.10 35.84 8.99
CA VAL A 71 -4.93 35.19 10.05
C VAL A 71 -4.65 33.68 10.12
N ILE A 72 -4.46 33.05 8.96
CA ILE A 72 -4.08 31.64 8.88
C ILE A 72 -2.66 31.45 9.40
N GLN A 73 -1.74 32.36 9.07
CA GLN A 73 -0.34 32.31 9.53
C GLN A 73 -0.18 32.47 11.05
N MET A 74 -1.18 33.00 11.76
CA MET A 74 -1.16 33.19 13.22
C MET A 74 -1.71 32.02 14.04
N LEU A 75 -2.20 30.95 13.38
CA LEU A 75 -2.71 29.79 14.10
C LEU A 75 -1.59 29.07 14.87
N PRO A 76 -1.80 28.70 16.15
CA PRO A 76 -0.80 28.00 16.97
C PRO A 76 -0.36 26.64 16.37
N GLN A 77 0.89 26.24 16.62
CA GLN A 77 1.48 24.98 16.10
C GLN A 77 0.64 23.75 16.45
N GLU A 78 -0.01 23.75 17.61
CA GLU A 78 -0.88 22.69 18.11
C GLU A 78 -2.16 22.57 17.28
N VAL A 79 -2.73 23.70 16.85
CA VAL A 79 -3.93 23.75 16.00
C VAL A 79 -3.60 23.22 14.61
N TRP A 80 -2.42 23.56 14.08
CA TRP A 80 -1.93 23.00 12.82
C TRP A 80 -1.65 21.52 12.88
N SER A 81 -1.01 21.06 13.94
CA SER A 81 -0.82 19.63 14.19
C SER A 81 -2.17 18.89 14.22
N LEU A 82 -3.20 19.52 14.78
CA LEU A 82 -4.56 18.98 14.81
C LEU A 82 -5.20 18.96 13.41
N ILE A 83 -5.06 20.04 12.63
CA ILE A 83 -5.52 20.15 11.25
C ILE A 83 -4.86 19.07 10.40
N PHE A 84 -3.54 18.87 10.50
CA PHE A 84 -2.83 17.83 9.75
C PHE A 84 -3.19 16.42 10.18
N ARG A 85 -3.40 16.16 11.49
CA ARG A 85 -3.90 14.86 11.97
C ARG A 85 -5.33 14.56 11.53
N ARG A 86 -6.16 15.59 11.32
CA ARG A 86 -7.58 15.47 10.97
C ARG A 86 -7.82 15.49 9.46
N LEU A 87 -7.02 16.24 8.71
CA LEU A 87 -6.94 16.18 7.26
C LEU A 87 -6.23 14.88 6.88
N ASN A 88 -6.96 13.77 6.97
CA ASN A 88 -6.55 12.45 6.51
C ASN A 88 -6.50 12.37 4.96
N ILE A 89 -5.94 13.39 4.31
CA ILE A 89 -6.13 13.62 2.89
C ILE A 89 -4.84 14.13 2.30
N TYR A 90 -4.21 13.23 1.56
CA TYR A 90 -3.06 13.46 0.71
C TYR A 90 -3.19 14.73 -0.18
N ASN A 91 -4.41 15.16 -0.50
CA ASN A 91 -4.68 16.35 -1.33
C ASN A 91 -4.74 17.66 -0.52
N GLY A 92 -5.21 17.63 0.73
CA GLY A 92 -5.35 18.84 1.57
C GLY A 92 -4.01 19.47 1.90
N LEU A 93 -2.97 18.67 2.14
CA LEU A 93 -1.60 19.13 2.40
C LEU A 93 -0.98 19.87 1.20
N GLN A 94 -1.18 19.36 -0.02
CA GLN A 94 -0.66 19.99 -1.23
C GLN A 94 -1.38 21.32 -1.50
N CYS A 95 -2.72 21.35 -1.36
CA CYS A 95 -3.49 22.59 -1.45
C CYS A 95 -3.07 23.60 -0.39
N LEU A 96 -2.92 23.20 0.88
CA LEU A 96 -2.47 24.09 1.96
C LEU A 96 -1.06 24.65 1.73
N SER A 97 -0.13 23.83 1.22
CA SER A 97 1.24 24.27 0.90
C SER A 97 1.29 25.29 -0.23
N GLY A 98 0.36 25.20 -1.20
CA GLY A 98 0.24 26.16 -2.30
C GLY A 98 -0.42 27.48 -1.89
N VAL A 99 -1.31 27.45 -0.90
CA VAL A 99 -1.99 28.64 -0.36
C VAL A 99 -1.05 29.49 0.48
N CYS A 100 -0.26 28.88 1.38
CA CYS A 100 0.58 29.62 2.32
C CYS A 100 2.06 29.55 1.93
N ARG A 101 2.56 30.52 1.16
CA ARG A 101 3.98 30.58 0.73
C ARG A 101 4.99 30.59 1.89
N SER A 102 4.67 31.17 3.06
CA SER A 102 5.55 31.13 4.23
C SER A 102 5.57 29.74 4.90
N TRP A 103 4.50 28.96 4.75
CA TRP A 103 4.33 27.63 5.32
C TRP A 103 4.91 26.52 4.44
N ALA A 104 5.12 26.75 3.15
CA ALA A 104 5.89 25.84 2.31
C ALA A 104 7.23 25.51 3.00
N SER A 105 7.90 26.50 3.60
CA SER A 105 9.15 26.30 4.37
C SER A 105 8.95 25.50 5.67
N LEU A 106 7.81 25.63 6.35
CA LEU A 106 7.51 24.97 7.63
C LEU A 106 7.08 23.51 7.41
N VAL A 107 6.19 23.29 6.45
CA VAL A 107 5.91 21.98 5.87
C VAL A 107 7.23 21.38 5.37
N GLU A 108 8.11 22.15 4.75
CA GLU A 108 9.43 21.68 4.33
C GLU A 108 10.49 21.55 5.45
N SER A 109 10.19 21.84 6.72
CA SER A 109 11.23 21.75 7.78
C SER A 109 10.78 20.98 9.01
N ASP A 110 9.48 20.78 9.23
CA ASP A 110 8.97 20.07 10.39
C ASP A 110 9.15 18.54 10.25
N GLN A 111 10.28 18.05 10.76
CA GLN A 111 10.58 16.63 10.79
C GLN A 111 9.60 15.81 11.65
N SER A 112 9.05 16.39 12.71
CA SER A 112 8.13 15.68 13.61
C SER A 112 6.79 15.44 12.93
N MET A 113 6.25 16.44 12.24
CA MET A 113 5.02 16.34 11.47
C MET A 113 5.13 15.28 10.39
N TRP A 114 6.20 15.31 9.59
CA TRP A 114 6.40 14.32 8.53
C TRP A 114 6.66 12.92 9.08
N LYS A 115 7.30 12.79 10.24
CA LYS A 115 7.46 11.51 10.91
C LYS A 115 6.09 10.96 11.35
N ASP A 116 5.24 11.79 11.95
CA ASP A 116 3.88 11.41 12.36
C ASP A 116 3.02 11.00 11.13
N LEU A 117 3.08 11.78 10.06
CA LEU A 117 2.36 11.49 8.81
C LEU A 117 2.89 10.21 8.15
N SER A 118 4.21 10.03 8.10
CA SER A 118 4.83 8.79 7.64
C SER A 118 4.41 7.61 8.49
N ARG A 119 4.35 7.75 9.83
CA ARG A 119 3.88 6.69 10.73
C ARG A 119 2.43 6.31 10.44
N GLN A 120 1.55 7.28 10.18
CA GLN A 120 0.15 7.02 9.84
C GLN A 120 0.00 6.20 8.55
N HIS A 121 0.85 6.43 7.55
CA HIS A 121 0.74 5.77 6.24
C HIS A 121 1.63 4.54 6.07
N LEU A 122 2.78 4.51 6.77
CA LEU A 122 3.81 3.48 6.63
C LEU A 122 3.85 2.52 7.84
N GLY A 123 3.28 2.94 8.97
CA GLY A 123 3.23 2.22 10.26
C GLY A 123 4.45 2.46 11.15
N GLU A 124 4.57 1.68 12.22
CA GLU A 124 5.56 1.84 13.30
C GLU A 124 7.01 1.58 12.88
N LEU A 125 7.27 0.91 11.75
CA LEU A 125 8.64 0.72 11.24
C LEU A 125 9.38 2.04 11.02
N VAL A 126 8.65 3.15 10.85
CA VAL A 126 9.20 4.52 10.75
C VAL A 126 9.95 4.93 12.02
N ASP A 127 9.61 4.40 13.19
CA ASP A 127 10.20 4.80 14.47
C ASP A 127 11.59 4.23 14.73
N HIS A 128 11.92 3.10 14.11
CA HIS A 128 13.13 2.32 14.42
C HIS A 128 14.40 2.80 13.70
N MET A 129 14.39 3.99 13.09
CA MET A 129 15.52 4.46 12.27
C MET A 129 15.88 5.94 12.43
N GLU A 130 17.11 6.28 12.03
CA GLU A 130 17.49 7.62 11.58
C GLU A 130 16.66 7.96 10.33
N TRP A 131 15.41 8.29 10.56
CA TRP A 131 14.43 8.54 9.52
C TRP A 131 14.88 9.74 8.67
N ARG A 132 15.04 9.50 7.37
CA ARG A 132 15.39 10.51 6.37
C ARG A 132 14.18 10.73 5.47
N PRO A 133 13.36 11.77 5.72
CA PRO A 133 12.12 12.00 4.98
C PRO A 133 12.31 12.17 3.48
N GLU A 134 13.52 12.51 3.04
CA GLU A 134 13.69 13.28 1.82
C GLU A 134 13.12 12.55 0.59
N SER A 135 13.28 11.24 0.46
CA SER A 135 12.74 10.49 -0.68
C SER A 135 11.20 10.43 -0.67
N TRP A 136 10.59 10.08 0.46
CA TRP A 136 9.13 10.01 0.62
C TRP A 136 8.46 11.38 0.56
N ARG A 137 9.05 12.36 1.24
CA ARG A 137 8.59 13.74 1.28
C ARG A 137 8.76 14.42 -0.07
N SER A 138 9.91 14.27 -0.74
CA SER A 138 10.14 14.81 -2.09
C SER A 138 9.16 14.19 -3.08
N PHE A 139 8.89 12.88 -2.98
CA PHE A 139 7.83 12.24 -3.75
C PHE A 139 6.48 12.91 -3.47
N PHE A 140 6.08 13.05 -2.21
CA PHE A 140 4.79 13.62 -1.84
C PHE A 140 4.61 15.05 -2.34
N LEU A 141 5.60 15.92 -2.16
CA LEU A 141 5.51 17.33 -2.53
C LEU A 141 5.49 17.54 -4.05
N LYS A 142 6.18 16.67 -4.81
CA LYS A 142 6.34 16.81 -6.26
C LYS A 142 5.35 15.95 -7.05
N ARG A 143 4.55 15.12 -6.38
CA ARG A 143 3.56 14.27 -7.07
C ARG A 143 2.54 15.16 -7.78
N LYS A 144 2.18 14.74 -8.99
CA LYS A 144 1.07 15.32 -9.73
C LYS A 144 -0.11 14.38 -9.60
N ASP A 145 -1.29 14.92 -9.32
CA ASP A 145 -2.54 14.18 -9.55
C ASP A 145 -2.78 14.14 -11.06
N GLN A 146 -3.16 12.96 -11.58
CA GLN A 146 -3.58 12.79 -12.97
C GLN A 146 -4.87 11.97 -12.96
N GLU A 147 -5.63 12.09 -14.04
CA GLU A 147 -6.84 11.31 -14.26
C GLU A 147 -6.53 9.82 -14.49
N MET A 148 -7.55 8.99 -14.39
CA MET A 148 -7.46 7.59 -14.76
C MET A 148 -7.43 7.45 -16.28
N SER A 149 -6.53 6.63 -16.78
CA SER A 149 -6.42 6.31 -18.19
C SER A 149 -7.53 5.35 -18.63
N PRO A 150 -7.85 5.30 -19.94
CA PRO A 150 -8.73 4.28 -20.50
C PRO A 150 -8.23 2.83 -20.32
N SER A 151 -6.96 2.64 -19.94
CA SER A 151 -6.39 1.31 -19.72
C SER A 151 -6.69 0.75 -18.33
N CYS A 152 -7.20 1.58 -17.40
CA CYS A 152 -7.59 1.20 -16.03
C CYS A 152 -6.54 0.30 -15.34
N LEU A 153 -5.27 0.68 -15.41
CA LEU A 153 -4.20 -0.12 -14.85
C LEU A 153 -4.31 -0.15 -13.32
N ILE A 154 -4.05 -1.31 -12.71
CA ILE A 154 -4.08 -1.43 -11.25
C ILE A 154 -3.07 -0.50 -10.57
N GLN A 155 -1.99 -0.15 -11.27
CA GLN A 155 -0.98 0.80 -10.81
C GLN A 155 -1.54 2.21 -10.62
N GLU A 156 -2.53 2.60 -11.43
CA GLU A 156 -3.16 3.92 -11.37
C GLU A 156 -4.06 4.04 -10.14
N THR A 157 -4.74 2.96 -9.74
CA THR A 157 -5.56 2.91 -8.52
C THR A 157 -4.75 3.27 -7.27
N TYR A 158 -3.49 2.83 -7.21
CA TYR A 158 -2.64 2.97 -6.02
C TYR A 158 -1.53 4.01 -6.16
N ARG A 159 -1.50 4.77 -7.25
CA ARG A 159 -0.44 5.74 -7.60
C ARG A 159 -0.04 6.73 -6.49
N ARG A 160 -0.98 7.07 -5.61
CA ARG A 160 -0.76 8.02 -4.50
C ARG A 160 0.04 7.38 -3.37
N GLU A 161 0.07 6.06 -3.33
CA GLU A 161 0.78 5.24 -2.36
C GLU A 161 1.76 4.32 -3.12
N PRO A 162 2.95 4.82 -3.50
CA PRO A 162 3.93 4.07 -4.28
C PRO A 162 4.21 2.64 -3.82
N TRP A 163 4.25 2.41 -2.51
CA TRP A 163 4.44 1.06 -1.97
C TRP A 163 3.28 0.14 -2.38
N LYS A 164 2.03 0.59 -2.33
CA LYS A 164 0.86 -0.17 -2.81
C LYS A 164 0.96 -0.41 -4.31
N THR A 165 1.38 0.57 -5.11
CA THR A 165 1.63 0.35 -6.55
C THR A 165 2.67 -0.76 -6.79
N LEU A 166 3.79 -0.74 -6.06
CA LEU A 166 4.83 -1.76 -6.18
C LEU A 166 4.34 -3.14 -5.75
N ILE A 167 3.65 -3.23 -4.61
CA ILE A 167 3.08 -4.49 -4.12
C ILE A 167 2.01 -5.03 -5.09
N ALA A 168 1.15 -4.17 -5.63
CA ALA A 168 0.17 -4.56 -6.64
C ALA A 168 0.85 -5.15 -7.88
N VAL A 169 1.96 -4.56 -8.35
CA VAL A 169 2.75 -5.13 -9.45
C VAL A 169 3.33 -6.48 -9.06
N ILE A 170 3.97 -6.61 -7.89
CA ILE A 170 4.55 -7.88 -7.40
C ILE A 170 3.48 -8.99 -7.33
N LEU A 171 2.27 -8.68 -6.86
CA LEU A 171 1.15 -9.63 -6.78
C LEU A 171 0.55 -9.98 -8.15
N CYS A 172 0.65 -9.08 -9.14
CA CYS A 172 0.12 -9.30 -10.48
C CYS A 172 1.13 -9.94 -11.45
N GLN A 173 2.43 -10.01 -11.09
CA GLN A 173 3.47 -10.56 -11.96
C GLN A 173 3.08 -11.96 -12.47
N ARG A 174 3.15 -12.13 -13.80
CA ARG A 174 2.84 -13.40 -14.50
C ARG A 174 1.44 -13.95 -14.23
N THR A 175 0.51 -13.11 -13.81
CA THR A 175 -0.92 -13.43 -13.67
C THR A 175 -1.68 -12.69 -14.76
N ARG A 176 -2.72 -13.30 -15.34
CA ARG A 176 -3.64 -12.54 -16.19
C ARG A 176 -4.37 -11.54 -15.30
N GLY A 177 -4.35 -10.27 -15.66
CA GLY A 177 -5.05 -9.21 -14.93
C GLY A 177 -6.58 -9.35 -14.99
N GLY A 178 -7.28 -8.39 -14.41
CA GLY A 178 -8.74 -8.32 -14.39
C GLY A 178 -9.32 -8.36 -12.98
N GLU A 179 -10.65 -8.34 -12.91
CA GLU A 179 -11.40 -8.15 -11.66
C GLU A 179 -11.04 -9.15 -10.54
N PRO A 180 -10.83 -10.47 -10.80
CA PRO A 180 -10.47 -11.40 -9.73
C PRO A 180 -9.13 -11.05 -9.07
N VAL A 181 -8.13 -10.62 -9.85
CA VAL A 181 -6.82 -10.22 -9.31
C VAL A 181 -6.93 -8.89 -8.57
N GLN A 182 -7.65 -7.92 -9.13
CA GLN A 182 -7.89 -6.64 -8.47
C GLN A 182 -8.61 -6.82 -7.13
N LYS A 183 -9.61 -7.70 -7.06
CA LYS A 183 -10.30 -8.05 -5.82
C LYS A 183 -9.34 -8.61 -4.77
N VAL A 184 -8.48 -9.57 -5.14
CA VAL A 184 -7.49 -10.13 -4.20
C VAL A 184 -6.54 -9.02 -3.70
N VAL A 185 -6.05 -8.15 -4.58
CA VAL A 185 -5.17 -7.04 -4.19
C VAL A 185 -5.87 -6.05 -3.26
N ARG A 186 -7.14 -5.69 -3.53
CA ARG A 186 -7.94 -4.82 -2.66
C ARG A 186 -8.11 -5.41 -1.26
N GLU A 187 -8.50 -6.69 -1.17
CA GLU A 187 -8.65 -7.37 0.11
C GLU A 187 -7.31 -7.51 0.85
N PHE A 188 -6.22 -7.73 0.11
CA PHE A 188 -4.88 -7.79 0.67
C PHE A 188 -4.45 -6.45 1.31
N PHE A 189 -4.76 -5.31 0.69
CA PHE A 189 -4.49 -4.00 1.28
C PHE A 189 -5.45 -3.60 2.39
N LYS A 190 -6.69 -4.10 2.39
CA LYS A 190 -7.61 -3.90 3.53
C LYS A 190 -7.07 -4.60 4.78
N TYR A 191 -6.56 -5.82 4.62
CA TYR A 191 -6.03 -6.60 5.74
C TYR A 191 -4.65 -6.11 6.19
N TYR A 192 -3.82 -5.63 5.26
CA TYR A 192 -2.49 -5.08 5.52
C TYR A 192 -2.40 -3.62 5.02
N PRO A 193 -2.95 -2.66 5.79
CA PRO A 193 -3.14 -1.28 5.33
C PRO A 193 -1.84 -0.47 5.22
N THR A 194 -0.76 -0.93 5.83
CA THR A 194 0.56 -0.26 5.83
C THR A 194 1.68 -1.26 5.54
N PRO A 195 2.86 -0.82 5.06
CA PRO A 195 4.10 -1.59 5.04
C PRO A 195 4.44 -2.30 6.36
N THR A 196 4.24 -1.68 7.52
CA THR A 196 4.49 -2.32 8.83
C THR A 196 3.62 -3.57 9.01
N HIS A 197 2.31 -3.44 8.86
CA HIS A 197 1.37 -4.58 8.81
C HIS A 197 1.79 -5.65 7.79
N MET A 198 2.27 -5.28 6.61
CA MET A 198 2.78 -6.25 5.61
C MET A 198 4.01 -7.02 6.11
N VAL A 199 4.96 -6.34 6.74
CA VAL A 199 6.20 -6.95 7.24
C VAL A 199 5.89 -7.91 8.38
N GLU A 200 5.06 -7.48 9.33
CA GLU A 200 4.71 -8.23 10.55
C GLU A 200 3.66 -9.31 10.32
N GLY A 201 2.82 -9.18 9.30
CA GLY A 201 1.66 -10.05 9.08
C GLY A 201 1.99 -11.53 8.90
N ASP A 202 1.08 -12.42 9.29
CA ASP A 202 1.31 -13.87 9.23
C ASP A 202 1.44 -14.36 7.76
N ALA A 203 2.55 -15.04 7.46
CA ALA A 203 2.82 -15.55 6.13
C ALA A 203 1.82 -16.63 5.67
N GLU A 204 1.29 -17.46 6.57
CA GLU A 204 0.29 -18.47 6.23
C GLU A 204 -1.07 -17.82 5.90
N VAL A 205 -1.46 -16.77 6.63
CA VAL A 205 -2.65 -15.98 6.30
C VAL A 205 -2.49 -15.33 4.93
N MET A 206 -1.33 -14.71 4.66
CA MET A 206 -1.04 -14.14 3.33
C MET A 206 -1.13 -15.19 2.22
N LYS A 207 -0.63 -16.41 2.43
CA LYS A 207 -0.71 -17.51 1.44
C LYS A 207 -2.14 -17.85 1.10
N VAL A 208 -3.02 -17.90 2.10
CA VAL A 208 -4.45 -18.17 1.89
C VAL A 208 -5.09 -17.06 1.07
N MET A 209 -4.82 -15.79 1.39
CA MET A 209 -5.39 -14.65 0.67
C MET A 209 -4.98 -14.61 -0.80
N ILE A 210 -3.71 -14.86 -1.11
CA ILE A 210 -3.19 -14.80 -2.48
C ILE A 210 -3.21 -16.16 -3.19
N LYS A 211 -3.91 -17.16 -2.62
CA LYS A 211 -3.88 -18.55 -3.10
C LYS A 211 -4.18 -18.67 -4.59
N THR A 212 -5.12 -17.89 -5.10
CA THR A 212 -5.56 -17.89 -6.50
C THR A 212 -4.54 -17.28 -7.48
N LEU A 213 -3.57 -16.50 -6.99
CA LEU A 213 -2.55 -15.83 -7.81
C LEU A 213 -1.32 -16.73 -8.11
N GLY A 214 -1.19 -17.86 -7.41
CA GLY A 214 -0.04 -18.76 -7.51
C GLY A 214 1.27 -18.16 -7.00
N MET A 215 2.34 -18.97 -6.97
CA MET A 215 3.69 -18.57 -6.53
C MET A 215 3.72 -17.91 -5.13
N GLN A 216 2.84 -18.35 -4.22
CA GLN A 216 2.53 -17.65 -2.98
C GLN A 216 3.77 -17.43 -2.11
N GLN A 217 4.60 -18.46 -1.94
CA GLN A 217 5.83 -18.38 -1.14
C GLN A 217 6.78 -17.27 -1.63
N ASN A 218 7.01 -17.20 -2.95
CA ASN A 218 7.91 -16.21 -3.54
C ASN A 218 7.31 -14.81 -3.49
N ARG A 219 6.01 -14.67 -3.74
CA ARG A 219 5.30 -13.39 -3.66
C ARG A 219 5.32 -12.83 -2.24
N ILE A 220 5.07 -13.65 -1.23
CA ILE A 220 5.06 -13.18 0.17
C ILE A 220 6.44 -12.73 0.61
N LYS A 221 7.48 -13.51 0.27
CA LYS A 221 8.86 -13.09 0.50
C LYS A 221 9.17 -11.75 -0.18
N ALA A 222 8.73 -11.58 -1.43
CA ALA A 222 8.93 -10.34 -2.19
C ALA A 222 8.20 -9.16 -1.54
N VAL A 223 6.91 -9.31 -1.24
CA VAL A 223 6.08 -8.27 -0.62
C VAL A 223 6.67 -7.81 0.71
N LYS A 224 6.95 -8.75 1.63
CA LYS A 224 7.49 -8.43 2.96
C LYS A 224 8.80 -7.66 2.87
N ARG A 225 9.77 -8.19 2.10
CA ARG A 225 11.09 -7.55 1.97
C ARG A 225 11.04 -6.25 1.17
N CYS A 226 10.11 -6.12 0.22
CA CYS A 226 9.87 -4.86 -0.49
C CYS A 226 9.34 -3.80 0.47
N CYS A 227 8.34 -4.13 1.30
CA CYS A 227 7.77 -3.22 2.30
C CYS A 227 8.79 -2.83 3.37
N GLU A 228 9.56 -3.80 3.86
CA GLU A 228 10.67 -3.55 4.78
C GLU A 228 11.66 -2.58 4.13
N GLY A 229 12.26 -2.94 2.99
CA GLY A 229 13.21 -2.07 2.29
C GLY A 229 12.65 -0.69 1.94
N PHE A 230 11.37 -0.60 1.55
CA PHE A 230 10.70 0.66 1.22
C PHE A 230 10.75 1.65 2.37
N VAL A 231 10.57 1.16 3.61
CA VAL A 231 10.58 1.98 4.82
C VAL A 231 11.99 2.10 5.41
N THR A 232 12.80 1.04 5.32
CA THR A 232 14.02 0.89 6.12
C THR A 232 15.32 1.19 5.37
N THR A 233 15.26 1.58 4.10
CA THR A 233 16.46 1.87 3.30
C THR A 233 16.33 3.19 2.56
N GLU A 234 17.46 3.83 2.28
CA GLU A 234 17.50 4.91 1.29
C GLU A 234 17.51 4.28 -0.11
N TRP A 235 16.58 4.70 -0.96
CA TRP A 235 16.47 4.29 -2.36
C TRP A 235 15.89 5.45 -3.17
N GLU A 236 16.34 5.60 -4.41
CA GLU A 236 15.81 6.63 -5.34
C GLU A 236 14.97 5.97 -6.44
N GLU A 237 15.39 4.79 -6.88
CA GLU A 237 14.77 4.04 -7.94
C GLU A 237 14.19 2.73 -7.41
N ALA A 238 12.93 2.45 -7.75
CA ALA A 238 12.22 1.31 -7.18
C ALA A 238 12.86 -0.06 -7.49
N ILE A 239 13.74 -0.15 -8.49
CA ILE A 239 14.46 -1.38 -8.86
C ILE A 239 15.45 -1.83 -7.76
N GLU A 240 15.83 -0.92 -6.86
CA GLU A 240 16.69 -1.20 -5.71
C GLU A 240 15.97 -2.04 -4.64
N LEU A 241 14.63 -2.02 -4.64
CA LEU A 241 13.80 -2.74 -3.67
C LEU A 241 13.65 -4.22 -4.04
N PHE A 242 13.72 -5.08 -3.02
CA PHE A 242 13.63 -6.53 -3.25
C PHE A 242 12.31 -6.94 -3.90
N GLY A 243 12.39 -7.74 -4.97
CA GLY A 243 11.21 -8.25 -5.68
C GLY A 243 10.64 -7.30 -6.74
N VAL A 244 11.15 -6.07 -6.81
CA VAL A 244 10.83 -5.13 -7.90
C VAL A 244 11.68 -5.47 -9.12
N GLY A 245 11.03 -5.85 -10.21
CA GLY A 245 11.67 -5.99 -11.53
C GLY A 245 11.38 -4.78 -12.42
N GLN A 246 11.78 -4.86 -13.69
CA GLN A 246 11.62 -3.76 -14.66
C GLN A 246 10.18 -3.24 -14.75
N LEU A 247 9.18 -4.13 -14.75
CA LEU A 247 7.76 -3.73 -14.79
C LEU A 247 7.38 -2.85 -13.60
N GLY A 248 7.84 -3.19 -12.39
CA GLY A 248 7.53 -2.41 -11.18
C GLY A 248 8.27 -1.08 -11.16
N HIS A 249 9.53 -1.09 -11.60
CA HIS A 249 10.33 0.12 -11.74
C HIS A 249 9.74 1.10 -12.78
N ASP A 250 9.38 0.61 -13.96
CA ASP A 250 8.74 1.40 -15.02
C ASP A 250 7.38 1.94 -14.54
N SER A 251 6.60 1.10 -13.84
CA SER A 251 5.31 1.51 -13.24
C SER A 251 5.49 2.65 -12.24
N PHE A 252 6.49 2.56 -11.37
CA PHE A 252 6.78 3.61 -10.39
C PHE A 252 7.20 4.92 -11.08
N ARG A 253 8.15 4.87 -12.01
CA ARG A 253 8.63 6.06 -12.73
C ARG A 253 7.50 6.73 -13.52
N LEU A 254 6.68 5.94 -14.21
CA LEU A 254 5.67 6.45 -15.12
C LEU A 254 4.39 6.88 -14.38
N VAL A 255 3.84 6.02 -13.54
CA VAL A 255 2.52 6.22 -12.92
C VAL A 255 2.63 7.00 -11.60
N CYS A 256 3.70 6.79 -10.82
CA CYS A 256 3.87 7.51 -9.55
C CYS A 256 4.63 8.83 -9.74
N LYS A 257 5.75 8.82 -10.49
CA LYS A 257 6.61 10.02 -10.68
C LYS A 257 6.28 10.86 -11.93
N ASP A 258 5.32 10.46 -12.78
CA ASP A 258 4.99 11.13 -14.06
C ASP A 258 6.22 11.37 -14.97
N ARG A 259 7.22 10.47 -14.93
CA ARG A 259 8.41 10.57 -15.80
C ARG A 259 8.09 10.00 -17.18
N LEU A 260 8.12 10.86 -18.20
CA LEU A 260 7.77 10.53 -19.60
C LEU A 260 8.99 10.44 -20.54
N ASP A 261 10.20 10.58 -19.98
CA ASP A 261 11.50 10.66 -20.65
C ASP A 261 12.10 9.30 -21.07
N PHE A 262 11.37 8.19 -20.87
CA PHE A 262 11.83 6.84 -21.18
C PHE A 262 10.72 5.96 -21.76
N THR A 263 11.06 4.90 -22.47
CA THR A 263 10.09 3.95 -23.05
C THR A 263 9.99 2.69 -22.19
N PRO A 264 8.83 2.39 -21.58
CA PRO A 264 8.67 1.20 -20.75
C PRO A 264 8.67 -0.07 -21.61
N GLY A 265 9.13 -1.18 -21.03
CA GLY A 265 9.17 -2.47 -21.72
C GLY A 265 7.78 -3.11 -21.89
N ASP A 266 6.85 -2.79 -20.99
CA ASP A 266 5.51 -3.39 -20.95
C ASP A 266 4.53 -2.68 -21.91
N PRO A 267 3.82 -3.43 -22.78
CA PRO A 267 2.86 -2.84 -23.73
C PRO A 267 1.72 -2.04 -23.09
N CYS A 268 1.26 -2.42 -21.90
CA CYS A 268 0.19 -1.68 -21.21
C CYS A 268 0.72 -0.35 -20.69
N LEU A 269 1.95 -0.33 -20.14
CA LEU A 269 2.62 0.92 -19.77
C LEU A 269 2.94 1.80 -20.99
N GLN A 270 3.24 1.22 -22.15
CA GLN A 270 3.39 2.01 -23.40
C GLN A 270 2.07 2.65 -23.84
N ASN A 271 0.95 1.93 -23.72
CA ASN A 271 -0.39 2.50 -23.98
C ASN A 271 -0.71 3.64 -23.01
N TYR A 272 -0.46 3.43 -21.72
CA TYR A 272 -0.61 4.47 -20.70
C TYR A 272 0.25 5.70 -21.01
N LYS A 273 1.53 5.51 -21.35
CA LYS A 273 2.42 6.62 -21.74
C LYS A 273 1.88 7.40 -22.93
N ARG A 274 1.42 6.71 -23.99
CA ARG A 274 0.84 7.34 -25.19
C ARG A 274 -0.37 8.18 -24.84
N TRP A 275 -1.28 7.62 -24.03
CA TRP A 275 -2.42 8.37 -23.51
C TRP A 275 -1.96 9.58 -22.69
N ARG A 276 -1.05 9.39 -21.74
CA ARG A 276 -0.58 10.48 -20.86
C ARG A 276 0.04 11.63 -21.65
N LEU A 277 0.84 11.35 -22.67
CA LEU A 277 1.37 12.37 -23.59
C LEU A 277 0.27 13.13 -24.33
N SER A 278 -0.82 12.46 -24.73
CA SER A 278 -1.96 13.11 -25.39
C SER A 278 -2.79 14.02 -24.47
N THR A 279 -2.67 13.85 -23.15
CA THR A 279 -3.35 14.70 -22.14
C THR A 279 -2.53 15.93 -21.75
N LEU A 280 -1.28 16.04 -22.18
CA LEU A 280 -0.47 17.21 -21.86
C LEU A 280 -0.96 18.40 -22.71
N PRO A 281 -1.06 19.61 -22.12
CA PRO A 281 -1.39 20.79 -22.89
C PRO A 281 -0.34 20.97 -23.99
N SER A 282 -0.80 21.18 -25.23
CA SER A 282 0.05 21.56 -26.34
C SER A 282 0.88 22.75 -25.88
N GLN A 283 2.21 22.60 -25.82
CA GLN A 283 3.09 23.73 -25.51
C GLN A 283 2.80 24.79 -26.57
N THR A 284 2.13 25.86 -26.15
CA THR A 284 1.87 27.01 -27.02
C THR A 284 3.24 27.65 -27.22
N GLN A 285 3.74 27.62 -28.46
CA GLN A 285 4.97 28.27 -28.88
C GLN A 285 4.92 29.77 -28.66
#